data_AF-A0A931XYG4-F1
#
_entry.id   AF-A0A931XYG4-F1
#
_cell.length_a   1.000
_cell.length_b   1.000
_cell.length_c   1.000
_cell.angle_alpha   90.00
_cell.angle_beta   90.00
_cell.angle_gamma   90.00
#
_symmetry.space_group_name_H-M   'P 1'
#
loop_
_entity.id
_entity.type
_entity.pdbx_description
1 polymer ?
#
loop_
_entity_poly.entity_id
_entity_poly.type
_entity_poly.pdbx_seq_one_letter_code
_entity_poly.pdbx_strand_id
1 'polypeptide(L)'
;MKRASLVISCMTVVGLAACAAPREAQAPKRAEEPAPAASAPAPTVEPTGEAVEPTPAAPAGGGGVAPTTKAPTAAPGATGTVVLPSEIAQAQVQLDEASKAFAASTGDCVALCKALHSMTHATERLCGLVAGGSPTDVQRCTDARSRLESAQAKVKASCGNACSAP
;
A
#
# COMPACT_ATOMS: atom_id res chain seq x y z
N MET A 1 -10.66 -13.18 -39.86
CA MET A 1 -10.33 -14.01 -38.68
C MET A 1 -11.18 -13.52 -37.51
N LYS A 2 -12.23 -14.27 -37.17
CA LYS A 2 -13.28 -13.90 -36.20
C LYS A 2 -12.80 -14.26 -34.79
N ARG A 3 -12.57 -13.26 -33.94
CA ARG A 3 -12.29 -13.48 -32.50
C ARG A 3 -13.64 -13.51 -31.77
N ALA A 4 -13.96 -14.68 -31.23
CA ALA A 4 -15.18 -14.96 -30.50
C ALA A 4 -15.18 -14.19 -29.17
N SER A 5 -16.19 -13.34 -28.99
CA SER A 5 -16.59 -12.76 -27.72
C SER A 5 -17.05 -13.89 -26.78
N LEU A 6 -16.31 -14.11 -25.70
CA LEU A 6 -16.81 -14.90 -24.58
C LEU A 6 -17.33 -13.93 -23.53
N VAL A 7 -18.65 -13.77 -23.56
CA VAL A 7 -19.48 -13.11 -22.56
C VAL A 7 -19.50 -14.03 -21.32
N ILE A 8 -18.66 -13.76 -20.32
CA ILE A 8 -18.76 -14.45 -19.03
C ILE A 8 -19.57 -13.57 -18.08
N SER A 9 -20.84 -13.97 -18.04
CA SER A 9 -21.92 -13.72 -17.11
C SER A 9 -21.57 -13.25 -15.70
N CYS A 10 -22.33 -12.25 -15.25
CA CYS A 10 -22.62 -11.90 -13.87
C CYS A 10 -22.90 -13.12 -12.99
N MET A 11 -22.25 -13.18 -11.83
CA MET A 11 -22.79 -13.79 -10.62
C MET A 11 -22.52 -12.82 -9.46
N THR A 12 -23.46 -11.91 -9.30
CA THR A 12 -23.74 -11.18 -8.06
C THR A 12 -24.04 -12.18 -6.94
N VAL A 13 -23.19 -12.22 -5.92
CA VAL A 13 -23.56 -12.78 -4.62
C VAL A 13 -23.51 -11.64 -3.61
N VAL A 14 -24.70 -11.31 -3.11
CA VAL A 14 -24.95 -10.46 -1.95
C VAL A 14 -24.41 -11.17 -0.71
N GLY A 15 -23.57 -10.49 0.07
CA GLY A 15 -23.07 -10.98 1.34
C GLY A 15 -22.63 -9.83 2.24
N LEU A 16 -23.59 -9.18 2.91
CA LEU A 16 -23.32 -8.41 4.12
C LEU A 16 -23.03 -9.42 5.26
N ALA A 17 -21.79 -9.44 5.78
CA ALA A 17 -21.50 -9.71 7.21
C ALA A 17 -20.00 -9.61 7.51
N ALA A 18 -19.68 -8.75 8.49
CA ALA A 18 -18.65 -8.90 9.52
C ALA A 18 -17.15 -9.02 9.14
N CYS A 19 -16.38 -8.07 9.68
CA CYS A 19 -14.95 -8.18 9.97
C CYS A 19 -14.59 -9.52 10.64
N ALA A 20 -13.61 -10.24 10.08
CA ALA A 20 -12.42 -10.80 10.77
C ALA A 20 -11.86 -12.06 10.07
N ALA A 21 -10.55 -12.00 9.76
CA ALA A 21 -9.58 -13.11 9.63
C ALA A 21 -9.72 -14.10 8.44
N PRO A 22 -8.73 -14.97 8.18
CA PRO A 22 -7.27 -14.85 8.26
C PRO A 22 -6.61 -15.06 6.88
N ARG A 23 -5.34 -14.69 6.78
CA ARG A 23 -4.47 -14.92 5.63
C ARG A 23 -4.06 -16.40 5.61
N GLU A 24 -4.80 -17.24 4.87
CA GLU A 24 -4.38 -18.62 4.59
C GLU A 24 -3.11 -18.61 3.73
N ALA A 25 -2.02 -19.03 4.37
CA ALA A 25 -0.77 -19.35 3.73
C ALA A 25 -0.97 -20.59 2.84
N GLN A 26 -0.73 -20.43 1.53
CA GLN A 26 -0.45 -21.58 0.67
C GLN A 26 0.76 -22.32 1.22
N ALA A 27 0.52 -23.55 1.67
CA ALA A 27 1.55 -24.49 2.07
C ALA A 27 2.40 -24.88 0.84
N PRO A 28 3.72 -24.62 0.82
CA PRO A 28 4.59 -25.30 -0.11
C PRO A 28 4.61 -26.80 0.25
N LYS A 29 4.41 -27.66 -0.76
CA LYS A 29 4.65 -29.11 -0.66
C LYS A 29 6.10 -29.33 -0.21
N ARG A 30 6.26 -29.54 1.10
CA ARG A 30 7.53 -29.91 1.72
C ARG A 30 7.70 -31.40 1.54
N ALA A 31 8.77 -31.76 0.85
CA ALA A 31 9.31 -33.11 0.86
C ALA A 31 9.59 -33.56 2.31
N GLU A 32 9.34 -34.84 2.52
CA GLU A 32 9.57 -35.68 3.68
C GLU A 32 10.92 -35.41 4.38
N GLU A 33 10.91 -35.13 5.70
CA GLU A 33 12.06 -35.26 6.63
C GLU A 33 11.57 -35.13 8.09
N PRO A 34 12.28 -35.69 9.10
CA PRO A 34 11.72 -36.55 10.13
C PRO A 34 11.29 -35.78 11.39
N ALA A 35 10.42 -36.43 12.17
CA ALA A 35 9.95 -35.94 13.46
C ALA A 35 11.09 -35.71 14.47
N PRO A 36 10.97 -34.65 15.29
CA PRO A 36 11.46 -34.68 16.65
C PRO A 36 10.35 -34.36 17.68
N ALA A 37 10.26 -35.30 18.62
CA ALA A 37 10.02 -35.19 20.06
C ALA A 37 9.44 -33.90 20.67
N ALA A 38 8.39 -34.14 21.48
CA ALA A 38 8.22 -33.70 22.86
C ALA A 38 8.16 -32.19 23.18
N SER A 39 6.92 -31.79 23.52
CA SER A 39 6.51 -30.93 24.64
C SER A 39 7.54 -29.99 25.26
N ALA A 40 7.30 -28.68 25.08
CA ALA A 40 7.61 -27.66 26.08
C ALA A 40 6.35 -26.79 26.31
N PRO A 41 5.97 -26.49 27.56
CA PRO A 41 4.83 -25.62 27.85
C PRO A 41 5.14 -24.16 27.46
N ALA A 42 4.13 -23.49 26.91
CA ALA A 42 4.18 -22.07 26.61
C ALA A 42 4.33 -21.24 27.90
N PRO A 43 5.16 -20.19 27.93
CA PRO A 43 5.10 -19.21 29.00
C PRO A 43 3.81 -18.39 28.85
N THR A 44 2.93 -18.52 29.84
CA THR A 44 1.83 -17.58 30.10
C THR A 44 2.45 -16.22 30.40
N VAL A 45 2.39 -15.31 29.44
CA VAL A 45 2.69 -13.88 29.67
C VAL A 45 1.35 -13.22 29.98
N GLU A 46 1.13 -12.92 31.26
CA GLU A 46 0.00 -12.11 31.71
C GLU A 46 0.14 -10.70 31.13
N PRO A 47 -0.86 -10.16 30.41
CA PRO A 47 -0.88 -8.75 30.06
C PRO A 47 -1.25 -7.95 31.31
N THR A 48 -0.25 -7.40 31.99
CA THR A 48 -0.45 -6.32 32.95
C THR A 48 -1.03 -5.12 32.20
N GLY A 49 -2.33 -4.93 32.36
CA GLY A 49 -3.05 -3.76 31.86
C GLY A 49 -2.66 -2.53 32.65
N GLU A 50 -1.70 -1.77 32.14
CA GLU A 50 -1.65 -0.33 32.40
C GLU A 50 -2.70 0.34 31.52
N ALA A 51 -3.85 0.62 32.13
CA ALA A 51 -4.86 1.49 31.57
C ALA A 51 -4.29 2.92 31.48
N VAL A 52 -3.66 3.22 30.35
CA VAL A 52 -3.34 4.59 29.99
C VAL A 52 -4.64 5.23 29.53
N GLU A 53 -5.23 6.02 30.41
CA GLU A 53 -6.37 6.88 30.13
C GLU A 53 -6.04 7.75 28.89
N PRO A 54 -6.82 7.67 27.79
CA PRO A 54 -6.57 8.51 26.63
C PRO A 54 -6.87 9.95 27.02
N THR A 55 -5.82 10.72 27.28
CA THR A 55 -5.91 12.18 27.33
C THR A 55 -6.55 12.64 26.01
N PRO A 56 -7.66 13.40 26.04
CA PRO A 56 -8.24 13.95 24.83
C PRO A 56 -7.22 14.89 24.20
N ALA A 57 -6.58 14.43 23.12
CA ALA A 57 -5.81 15.32 22.26
C ALA A 57 -6.83 16.31 21.67
N ALA A 58 -6.74 17.55 22.13
CA ALA A 58 -7.48 18.67 21.58
C ALA A 58 -7.35 18.64 20.03
N PRO A 59 -8.41 18.97 19.28
CA PRO A 59 -8.30 19.12 17.84
C PRO A 59 -7.25 20.21 17.60
N ALA A 60 -6.05 19.78 17.16
CA ALA A 60 -5.06 20.69 16.63
C ALA A 60 -5.72 21.37 15.44
N GLY A 61 -6.16 22.60 15.69
CA GLY A 61 -6.76 23.47 14.70
C GLY A 61 -5.90 23.45 13.46
N GLY A 62 -6.58 23.47 12.31
CA GLY A 62 -5.97 23.54 11.00
C GLY A 62 -5.01 24.72 10.91
N GLY A 63 -3.76 24.48 11.29
CA GLY A 63 -2.62 25.18 10.75
C GLY A 63 -2.46 24.65 9.34
N GLY A 64 -3.18 25.28 8.41
CA GLY A 64 -2.89 25.20 6.99
C GLY A 64 -1.48 25.75 6.78
N VAL A 65 -0.46 24.96 7.08
CA VAL A 65 0.74 24.98 6.28
C VAL A 65 0.29 24.44 4.93
N ALA A 66 -0.22 25.36 4.11
CA ALA A 66 -0.20 25.17 2.68
C ALA A 66 1.17 24.54 2.37
N PRO A 67 1.25 23.38 1.71
CA PRO A 67 2.52 22.97 1.17
C PRO A 67 2.96 24.19 0.36
N THR A 68 4.05 24.84 0.78
CA THR A 68 4.82 25.66 -0.14
C THR A 68 5.32 24.67 -1.16
N THR A 69 4.43 24.35 -2.10
CA THR A 69 4.69 23.81 -3.40
C THR A 69 5.52 24.90 -4.05
N LYS A 70 6.80 24.98 -3.67
CA LYS A 70 7.81 25.40 -4.63
C LYS A 70 7.63 24.39 -5.75
N ALA A 71 6.84 24.79 -6.74
CA ALA A 71 6.73 24.07 -7.98
C ALA A 71 8.17 23.75 -8.38
N PRO A 72 8.55 22.48 -8.52
CA PRO A 72 9.83 22.19 -9.12
C PRO A 72 9.76 22.82 -10.51
N THR A 73 10.52 23.89 -10.71
CA THR A 73 10.72 24.49 -12.03
C THR A 73 11.30 23.37 -12.89
N ALA A 74 10.42 22.71 -13.64
CA ALA A 74 10.77 21.66 -14.57
C ALA A 74 11.58 22.30 -15.70
N ALA A 75 12.90 22.35 -15.53
CA ALA A 75 13.79 22.58 -16.64
C ALA A 75 13.85 21.28 -17.47
N PRO A 76 13.45 21.29 -18.75
CA PRO A 76 13.66 20.16 -19.64
C PRO A 76 15.13 20.16 -20.07
N GLY A 77 15.96 19.50 -19.28
CA GLY A 77 17.36 19.23 -19.61
C GLY A 77 17.62 17.75 -19.44
N ALA A 78 17.28 16.96 -20.45
CA ALA A 78 17.67 15.57 -20.54
C ALA A 78 19.19 15.48 -20.71
N THR A 79 19.91 15.41 -19.60
CA THR A 79 21.36 15.15 -19.60
C THR A 79 21.58 14.16 -18.48
N GLY A 80 21.91 12.91 -18.84
CA GLY A 80 21.96 11.73 -17.97
C GLY A 80 22.20 12.02 -16.50
N THR A 81 21.12 12.20 -15.75
CA THR A 81 21.19 12.48 -14.33
C THR A 81 21.62 11.20 -13.65
N VAL A 82 22.84 11.19 -13.13
CA VAL A 82 23.28 10.15 -12.19
C VAL A 82 22.29 10.16 -11.05
N VAL A 83 21.40 9.17 -11.00
CA VAL A 83 20.37 9.04 -9.96
C VAL A 83 21.11 8.90 -8.64
N LEU A 84 21.01 9.90 -7.77
CA LEU A 84 21.62 9.82 -6.46
C LEU A 84 20.80 8.89 -5.57
N PRO A 85 21.44 8.07 -4.71
CA PRO A 85 20.75 7.18 -3.78
C PRO A 85 19.77 7.92 -2.84
N SER A 86 19.95 9.23 -2.66
CA SER A 86 19.04 10.11 -1.92
C SER A 86 17.65 10.25 -2.55
N GLU A 87 17.53 10.21 -3.88
CA GLU A 87 16.23 10.35 -4.57
C GLU A 87 15.36 9.10 -4.39
N ILE A 88 16.00 7.92 -4.40
CA ILE A 88 15.32 6.64 -4.14
C ILE A 88 14.81 6.62 -2.70
N ALA A 89 15.63 7.03 -1.73
CA ALA A 89 15.22 7.12 -0.33
C ALA A 89 14.04 8.09 -0.14
N GLN A 90 14.06 9.24 -0.81
CA GLN A 90 12.94 10.19 -0.75
C GLN A 90 11.65 9.62 -1.34
N ALA A 91 11.74 8.94 -2.48
CA ALA A 91 10.59 8.29 -3.11
C ALA A 91 9.99 7.18 -2.22
N GLN A 92 10.82 6.46 -1.48
CA GLN A 92 10.37 5.47 -0.49
C GLN A 92 9.62 6.12 0.68
N VAL A 93 10.14 7.23 1.22
CA VAL A 93 9.47 7.96 2.29
C VAL A 93 8.10 8.46 1.83
N GLN A 94 8.00 8.99 0.61
CA GLN A 94 6.72 9.43 0.04
C GLN A 94 5.73 8.27 -0.11
N LEU A 95 6.19 7.09 -0.53
CA LEU A 95 5.35 5.90 -0.63
C LEU A 95 4.87 5.40 0.74
N ASP A 96 5.73 5.40 1.76
CA ASP A 96 5.38 5.02 3.13
C ASP A 96 4.36 5.99 3.75
N GLU A 97 4.57 7.29 3.56
CA GLU A 97 3.62 8.32 4.02
C GLU A 97 2.26 8.17 3.34
N ALA A 98 2.24 7.97 2.02
CA ALA A 98 1.00 7.72 1.27
C ALA A 98 0.30 6.42 1.73
N SER A 99 1.07 5.37 2.05
CA SER A 99 0.53 4.11 2.58
C SER A 99 -0.09 4.28 3.98
N LYS A 100 0.54 5.08 4.84
CA LYS A 100 0.00 5.43 6.16
C LYS A 100 -1.28 6.26 6.04
N ALA A 101 -1.28 7.28 5.17
CA ALA A 101 -2.47 8.09 4.90
C ALA A 101 -3.62 7.24 4.35
N PHE A 102 -3.31 6.27 3.47
CA PHE A 102 -4.28 5.31 2.96
C PHE A 102 -4.90 4.46 4.07
N ALA A 103 -4.07 3.91 4.97
CA ALA A 103 -4.55 3.12 6.11
C ALA A 103 -5.40 3.95 7.09
N ALA A 104 -5.05 5.21 7.30
CA ALA A 104 -5.80 6.13 8.15
C ALA A 104 -7.14 6.55 7.54
N SER A 105 -7.28 6.54 6.21
CA SER A 105 -8.47 7.00 5.48
C SER A 105 -9.59 5.96 5.40
N THR A 106 -9.64 4.99 6.31
CA THR A 106 -10.60 3.88 6.24
C THR A 106 -12.04 4.39 6.35
N GLY A 107 -12.79 4.34 5.25
CA GLY A 107 -14.21 4.70 5.18
C GLY A 107 -14.52 6.03 4.48
N ASP A 108 -13.53 6.87 4.20
CA ASP A 108 -13.73 8.11 3.43
C ASP A 108 -13.21 7.94 2.00
N CYS A 109 -14.13 7.81 1.05
CA CYS A 109 -13.80 7.52 -0.33
C CYS A 109 -13.01 8.62 -1.02
N VAL A 110 -13.25 9.89 -0.67
CA VAL A 110 -12.50 11.01 -1.26
C VAL A 110 -11.06 11.00 -0.75
N ALA A 111 -10.88 10.78 0.55
CA ALA A 111 -9.55 10.64 1.14
C ALA A 111 -8.80 9.41 0.59
N LEU A 112 -9.48 8.28 0.40
CA LEU A 112 -8.92 7.07 -0.21
C LEU A 112 -8.50 7.29 -1.66
N CYS A 113 -9.33 7.93 -2.50
CA CYS A 113 -8.95 8.24 -3.88
C CYS A 113 -7.71 9.14 -3.93
N LYS A 114 -7.64 10.16 -3.06
CA LYS A 114 -6.50 11.09 -2.98
C LYS A 114 -5.22 10.37 -2.53
N ALA A 115 -5.31 9.52 -1.52
CA ALA A 115 -4.20 8.70 -1.05
C ALA A 115 -3.71 7.72 -2.13
N LEU A 116 -4.64 7.08 -2.84
CA LEU A 116 -4.34 6.18 -3.95
C LEU A 116 -3.60 6.91 -5.07
N HIS A 117 -4.05 8.11 -5.45
CA HIS A 117 -3.38 8.92 -6.46
C HIS A 117 -1.96 9.32 -6.04
N SER A 118 -1.77 9.65 -4.76
CA SER A 118 -0.43 9.90 -4.19
C SER A 118 0.47 8.67 -4.28
N MET A 119 -0.06 7.47 -3.94
CA MET A 119 0.68 6.21 -4.07
C MET A 119 1.06 5.89 -5.52
N THR A 120 0.17 6.16 -6.49
CA THR A 120 0.45 5.95 -7.93
C THR A 120 1.64 6.80 -8.36
N HIS A 121 1.60 8.11 -8.09
CA HIS A 121 2.66 9.02 -8.48
C HIS A 121 4.00 8.67 -7.80
N ALA A 122 3.98 8.31 -6.51
CA ALA A 122 5.18 7.87 -5.80
C ALA A 122 5.76 6.58 -6.39
N THR A 123 4.91 5.62 -6.76
CA THR A 123 5.31 4.35 -7.37
C THR A 123 5.89 4.55 -8.76
N GLU A 124 5.27 5.38 -9.59
CA GLU A 124 5.78 5.74 -10.92
C GLU A 124 7.14 6.41 -10.84
N ARG A 125 7.30 7.38 -9.93
CA ARG A 125 8.58 8.04 -9.68
C ARG A 125 9.65 7.04 -9.22
N LEU A 126 9.33 6.20 -8.25
CA LEU A 126 10.25 5.18 -7.74
C LEU A 126 10.67 4.22 -8.87
N CYS A 127 9.73 3.69 -9.64
CA CYS A 127 10.03 2.78 -10.75
C CYS A 127 10.77 3.45 -11.91
N GLY A 128 10.54 4.76 -12.15
CA GLY A 128 11.28 5.54 -13.14
C GLY A 128 12.77 5.68 -12.81
N LEU A 129 13.11 5.84 -11.52
CA LEU A 129 14.49 5.92 -11.04
C LEU A 129 15.23 4.58 -11.12
N VAL A 130 14.51 3.46 -11.24
CA VAL A 130 15.05 2.10 -11.14
C VAL A 130 15.41 1.49 -12.50
N ALA A 131 15.12 2.17 -13.61
CA ALA A 131 15.38 1.67 -14.97
C ALA A 131 16.86 1.32 -15.25
N GLY A 132 17.81 1.83 -14.45
CA GLY A 132 19.23 1.45 -14.48
C GLY A 132 19.81 1.13 -13.09
N GLY A 133 18.95 0.81 -12.12
CA GLY A 133 19.31 0.61 -10.71
C GLY A 133 19.81 -0.79 -10.36
N SER A 134 20.12 -0.98 -9.08
CA SER A 134 20.52 -2.29 -8.54
C SER A 134 19.34 -3.28 -8.55
N PRO A 135 19.57 -4.61 -8.55
CA PRO A 135 18.50 -5.61 -8.48
C PRO A 135 17.61 -5.43 -7.23
N THR A 136 18.17 -4.93 -6.13
CA THR A 136 17.41 -4.58 -4.92
C THR A 136 16.39 -3.49 -5.17
N ASP A 137 16.70 -2.47 -5.99
CA ASP A 137 15.76 -1.39 -6.27
C ASP A 137 14.66 -1.84 -7.24
N VAL A 138 14.97 -2.74 -8.17
CA VAL A 138 13.99 -3.43 -9.02
C VAL A 138 12.98 -4.20 -8.16
N GLN A 139 13.47 -4.90 -7.14
CA GLN A 139 12.62 -5.60 -6.19
C GLN A 139 11.71 -4.64 -5.41
N ARG A 140 12.22 -3.48 -4.99
CA ARG A 140 11.43 -2.46 -4.29
C ARG A 140 10.34 -1.83 -5.16
N CYS A 141 10.64 -1.55 -6.43
CA CYS A 141 9.61 -1.12 -7.40
C CYS A 141 8.52 -2.18 -7.58
N THR A 142 8.90 -3.45 -7.62
CA THR A 142 7.94 -4.57 -7.74
C THR A 142 7.04 -4.68 -6.51
N ASP A 143 7.61 -4.57 -5.31
CA ASP A 143 6.84 -4.54 -4.05
C ASP A 143 5.89 -3.33 -3.99
N ALA A 144 6.37 -2.15 -4.39
CA ALA A 144 5.55 -0.93 -4.44
C ALA A 144 4.34 -1.09 -5.37
N ARG A 145 4.52 -1.68 -6.57
CA ARG A 145 3.42 -1.99 -7.48
C ARG A 145 2.42 -2.99 -6.90
N SER A 146 2.90 -4.05 -6.26
CA SER A 146 2.03 -5.04 -5.60
C SER A 146 1.15 -4.41 -4.50
N ARG A 147 1.73 -3.49 -3.72
CA ARG A 147 0.98 -2.70 -2.72
C ARG A 147 -0.05 -1.79 -3.37
N LEU A 148 0.30 -1.14 -4.49
CA LEU A 148 -0.61 -0.29 -5.25
C LEU A 148 -1.82 -1.07 -5.76
N GLU A 149 -1.62 -2.24 -6.37
CA GLU A 149 -2.71 -3.10 -6.83
C GLU A 149 -3.62 -3.52 -5.67
N SER A 150 -3.04 -3.87 -4.53
CA SER A 150 -3.80 -4.19 -3.31
C SER A 150 -4.61 -2.99 -2.81
N ALA A 151 -4.05 -1.78 -2.85
CA ALA A 151 -4.75 -0.55 -2.50
C ALA A 151 -5.89 -0.24 -3.48
N GLN A 152 -5.65 -0.38 -4.79
CA GLN A 152 -6.68 -0.21 -5.82
C GLN A 152 -7.85 -1.19 -5.63
N ALA A 153 -7.55 -2.46 -5.35
CA ALA A 153 -8.59 -3.46 -5.06
C ALA A 153 -9.42 -3.08 -3.84
N LYS A 154 -8.79 -2.59 -2.76
CA LYS A 154 -9.49 -2.10 -1.56
C LYS A 154 -10.37 -0.89 -1.87
N VAL A 155 -9.85 0.09 -2.60
CA VAL A 155 -10.62 1.27 -3.00
C VAL A 155 -11.81 0.88 -3.86
N LYS A 156 -11.62 -0.03 -4.81
CA LYS A 156 -12.70 -0.55 -5.65
C LYS A 156 -13.76 -1.27 -4.82
N ALA A 157 -13.35 -2.02 -3.81
CA ALA A 157 -14.27 -2.71 -2.89
C ALA A 157 -15.04 -1.73 -1.99
N SER A 158 -14.38 -0.69 -1.46
CA SER A 158 -14.99 0.27 -0.53
C SER A 158 -15.79 1.37 -1.21
N CYS A 159 -15.36 1.81 -2.40
CA CYS A 159 -15.83 3.03 -3.06
C CYS A 159 -16.35 2.79 -4.49
N GLY A 160 -16.33 1.54 -4.98
CA GLY A 160 -16.74 1.20 -6.33
C GLY A 160 -15.86 1.88 -7.40
N ASN A 161 -16.48 2.48 -8.41
CA ASN A 161 -15.80 3.17 -9.51
C ASN A 161 -15.59 4.68 -9.26
N ALA A 162 -15.80 5.17 -8.02
CA ALA A 162 -15.77 6.59 -7.70
C ALA A 162 -14.41 7.28 -7.97
N CYS A 163 -13.30 6.53 -7.96
CA CYS A 163 -11.95 7.09 -8.15
C CYS A 163 -11.48 7.11 -9.63
N SER A 164 -12.35 6.78 -10.60
CA SER A 164 -11.99 6.80 -12.03
C SER A 164 -12.28 8.14 -12.73
N ALA A 165 -12.81 9.14 -12.02
CA ALA A 165 -13.14 10.44 -12.58
C ALA A 165 -12.00 11.45 -12.28
N PRO A 166 -11.29 11.96 -13.31
CA PRO A 166 -10.44 13.14 -13.16
C PRO A 166 -11.26 14.41 -12.92
#